data_AF-A0A848Z511-F1
#
_entry.id   AF-A0A848Z511-F1
#
_cell.length_a   1.000
_cell.length_b   1.000
_cell.length_c   1.000
_cell.angle_alpha   90.00
_cell.angle_beta   90.00
_cell.angle_gamma   90.00
#
_symmetry.space_group_name_H-M   'P 1'
#
loop_
_entity.id
_entity.type
_entity.pdbx_description
1 polymer ?
#
loop_
_entity_poly.entity_id
_entity_poly.type
_entity_poly.pdbx_seq_one_letter_code
_entity_poly.pdbx_strand_id
1 'polypeptide(L)'
;MKDVDRIRRGLQEVASAVSLARTKVEAGQLIDIAGLESRVDELCQATLALEREVAQPLKPSLLSLVDDLNRLSEGLKKQHCEVAAELQGSHSHSQAAAAYRKPRE
;
A
#
# COMPACT_ATOMS: atom_id res chain seq x y z
N MET A 1 -8.03 -28.86 -9.70
CA MET A 1 -8.81 -27.71 -10.24
C MET A 1 -9.46 -26.84 -9.16
N LYS A 2 -10.11 -27.41 -8.13
CA LYS A 2 -10.70 -26.63 -7.02
C LYS A 2 -9.72 -25.68 -6.33
N ASP A 3 -8.45 -26.07 -6.19
CA ASP A 3 -7.42 -25.26 -5.53
C ASP A 3 -7.01 -24.03 -6.35
N VAL A 4 -6.91 -24.17 -7.67
CA VAL A 4 -6.63 -23.05 -8.59
C VAL A 4 -7.74 -22.02 -8.54
N ASP A 5 -9.00 -22.47 -8.53
CA ASP A 5 -10.14 -21.55 -8.45
C ASP A 5 -10.21 -20.85 -7.08
N ARG A 6 -9.80 -21.53 -6.00
CA ARG A 6 -9.67 -20.92 -4.67
C ARG A 6 -8.59 -19.84 -4.66
N ILE A 7 -7.41 -20.15 -5.20
CA ILE A 7 -6.30 -19.19 -5.28
C ILE A 7 -6.67 -18.00 -6.17
N ARG A 8 -7.33 -18.24 -7.31
CA ARG A 8 -7.82 -17.17 -8.20
C ARG A 8 -8.79 -16.23 -7.49
N ARG A 9 -9.75 -16.76 -6.74
CA ARG A 9 -10.68 -15.94 -5.94
C ARG A 9 -9.94 -15.14 -4.87
N GLY A 10 -9.02 -15.76 -4.15
CA GLY A 10 -8.22 -15.04 -3.15
C GLY A 10 -7.37 -13.93 -3.76
N LEU A 11 -6.76 -14.17 -4.93
CA LEU A 11 -6.04 -13.12 -5.69
C LEU A 11 -6.96 -11.96 -6.09
N GLN A 12 -8.19 -12.24 -6.52
CA GLN A 12 -9.17 -11.20 -6.83
C GLN A 12 -9.58 -10.40 -5.59
N GLU A 13 -9.81 -11.06 -4.47
CA GLU A 13 -10.16 -10.39 -3.20
C GLU A 13 -9.04 -9.46 -2.72
N VAL A 14 -7.79 -9.93 -2.77
CA VAL A 14 -6.62 -9.11 -2.43
C VAL A 14 -6.46 -7.96 -3.42
N ALA A 15 -6.58 -8.20 -4.72
CA ALA A 15 -6.50 -7.14 -5.73
C ALA A 15 -7.58 -6.06 -5.52
N SER A 16 -8.82 -6.44 -5.19
CA SER A 16 -9.88 -5.49 -4.85
C SER A 16 -9.56 -4.70 -3.58
N ALA A 17 -9.02 -5.33 -2.55
CA ALA A 17 -8.60 -4.65 -1.33
C ALA A 17 -7.47 -3.64 -1.57
N VAL A 18 -6.45 -4.02 -2.36
CA VAL A 18 -5.34 -3.13 -2.75
C VAL A 18 -5.84 -1.97 -3.60
N SER A 19 -6.74 -2.23 -4.56
CA SER A 19 -7.36 -1.19 -5.39
C SER A 19 -8.12 -0.17 -4.55
N LEU A 20 -8.95 -0.62 -3.60
CA LEU A 20 -9.65 0.25 -2.67
C LEU A 20 -8.69 1.05 -1.79
N ALA A 21 -7.64 0.41 -1.27
CA ALA A 21 -6.61 1.08 -0.48
C ALA A 21 -5.92 2.19 -1.27
N ARG A 22 -5.59 1.94 -2.55
CA ARG A 22 -5.02 2.95 -3.45
C ARG A 22 -5.94 4.15 -3.64
N THR A 23 -7.22 3.92 -3.93
CA THR A 23 -8.19 5.02 -4.08
C THR A 23 -8.30 5.87 -2.81
N LYS A 24 -8.24 5.24 -1.63
CA LYS A 24 -8.26 5.96 -0.35
C LYS A 24 -6.99 6.78 -0.11
N VAL A 25 -5.82 6.23 -0.42
CA VAL A 25 -4.53 6.96 -0.36
C VAL A 25 -4.53 8.16 -1.30
N GLU A 26 -4.98 7.97 -2.54
CA GLU A 26 -5.11 9.04 -3.53
C GLU A 26 -6.09 10.14 -3.07
N ALA A 27 -7.10 9.78 -2.26
CA ALA A 27 -8.02 10.72 -1.63
C ALA A 27 -7.49 11.33 -0.30
N GLY A 28 -6.25 11.03 0.11
CA GLY A 28 -5.65 11.50 1.36
C GLY A 28 -6.25 10.88 2.63
N GLN A 29 -7.01 9.79 2.49
CA GLN A 29 -7.65 9.12 3.62
C GLN A 29 -6.67 8.16 4.31
N LEU A 30 -6.82 8.01 5.63
CA LEU A 30 -6.14 6.95 6.38
C LEU A 30 -6.67 5.58 5.94
N ILE A 31 -5.74 4.66 5.70
CA ILE A 31 -6.03 3.28 5.39
C ILE A 31 -5.44 2.35 6.42
N ASP A 32 -6.23 1.37 6.81
CA ASP A 32 -5.77 0.20 7.54
C ASP A 32 -5.48 -0.91 6.52
N ILE A 33 -4.21 -1.31 6.45
CA ILE A 33 -3.72 -2.43 5.64
C ILE A 33 -3.35 -3.65 6.51
N ALA A 34 -3.75 -3.65 7.79
CA ALA A 34 -3.51 -4.77 8.69
C ALA A 34 -4.07 -6.08 8.11
N GLY A 35 -3.25 -7.12 8.16
CA GLY A 35 -3.60 -8.46 7.66
C GLY A 35 -3.52 -8.63 6.14
N LEU A 36 -3.21 -7.58 5.36
CA LEU A 36 -2.94 -7.71 3.94
C LEU A 36 -1.70 -8.58 3.68
N GLU A 37 -0.64 -8.37 4.46
CA GLU A 37 0.60 -9.14 4.40
C GLU A 37 0.36 -10.64 4.60
N SER A 38 -0.37 -11.00 5.67
CA SER A 38 -0.69 -12.41 5.97
C SER A 38 -1.49 -13.06 4.84
N ARG A 39 -2.48 -12.35 4.27
CA ARG A 39 -3.27 -12.87 3.14
C ARG A 39 -2.44 -13.05 1.87
N VAL A 40 -1.53 -12.11 1.59
CA VAL A 40 -0.62 -12.23 0.44
C VAL A 40 0.33 -13.41 0.64
N ASP A 41 0.89 -13.59 1.84
CA ASP A 41 1.78 -14.71 2.16
C ASP A 41 1.06 -16.05 2.02
N GLU A 42 -0.15 -16.20 2.57
CA GLU A 42 -0.98 -17.40 2.40
C GLU A 42 -1.21 -17.74 0.92
N LEU A 43 -1.50 -16.74 0.07
CA LEU A 43 -1.69 -16.95 -1.37
C LEU A 43 -0.40 -17.31 -2.09
N CYS A 44 0.73 -16.71 -1.70
CA CYS A 44 2.05 -17.05 -2.22
C CYS A 44 2.39 -18.51 -1.88
N GLN A 45 2.23 -18.93 -0.63
CA GLN A 45 2.47 -20.31 -0.20
C GLN A 45 1.55 -21.29 -0.94
N ALA A 46 0.26 -20.98 -1.06
CA ALA A 46 -0.69 -21.82 -1.79
C ALA A 46 -0.34 -21.94 -3.29
N THR A 47 0.18 -20.88 -3.89
CA THR A 47 0.63 -20.89 -5.30
C THR A 47 1.92 -21.69 -5.48
N LEU A 48 2.88 -21.56 -4.55
CA LEU A 48 4.14 -22.31 -4.55
C LEU A 48 3.94 -23.82 -4.38
N ALA A 49 2.86 -24.21 -3.71
CA ALA A 49 2.47 -25.62 -3.55
C ALA A 49 1.86 -26.25 -4.81
N LEU A 50 1.55 -25.47 -5.85
CA LEU A 50 1.02 -25.98 -7.12
C LEU A 50 2.13 -26.47 -8.05
N GLU A 51 1.80 -27.48 -8.85
CA GLU A 51 2.63 -27.88 -9.99
C GLU A 51 2.75 -26.75 -11.02
N ARG A 52 3.90 -26.66 -11.68
CA ARG A 52 4.25 -25.55 -12.59
C ARG A 52 3.23 -25.34 -13.72
N GLU A 53 2.69 -26.42 -14.27
CA GLU A 53 1.69 -26.40 -15.34
C GLU A 53 0.35 -25.83 -14.86
N VAL A 54 0.03 -26.07 -13.59
CA VAL A 54 -1.20 -25.63 -12.93
C VAL A 54 -1.08 -24.19 -12.44
N ALA A 55 0.12 -23.75 -12.06
CA ALA A 55 0.41 -22.37 -11.64
C ALA A 55 0.59 -21.39 -12.82
N GLN A 56 0.97 -21.87 -14.00
CA GLN A 56 1.24 -21.03 -15.18
C GLN A 56 0.11 -20.04 -15.52
N PRO A 57 -1.18 -20.45 -15.51
CA PRO A 57 -2.30 -19.56 -15.79
C PRO A 57 -2.52 -18.46 -14.73
N LEU A 58 -1.96 -18.59 -13.53
CA LEU A 58 -2.09 -17.59 -12.45
C LEU A 58 -1.06 -16.46 -12.58
N LYS A 59 0.00 -16.67 -13.36
CA LYS A 59 1.12 -15.73 -13.52
C LYS A 59 0.68 -14.31 -13.89
N PRO A 60 -0.24 -14.07 -14.85
CA PRO A 60 -0.67 -12.72 -15.19
C PRO A 60 -1.35 -12.01 -14.01
N SER A 61 -2.19 -12.72 -13.25
CA SER A 61 -2.88 -12.17 -12.08
C SER A 61 -1.91 -11.83 -10.95
N LEU A 62 -0.88 -12.65 -10.74
CA LEU A 62 0.17 -12.39 -9.76
C LEU A 62 1.01 -11.17 -10.13
N LEU A 63 1.38 -11.03 -11.41
CA LEU A 63 2.11 -9.86 -11.90
C LEU A 63 1.28 -8.57 -11.72
N SER A 64 -0.01 -8.61 -12.07
CA SER A 64 -0.91 -7.48 -11.84
C SER A 64 -1.00 -7.09 -10.37
N LEU A 65 -1.04 -8.07 -9.47
CA LEU A 65 -1.08 -7.81 -8.02
C LEU A 65 0.22 -7.15 -7.53
N VAL A 66 1.38 -7.59 -8.03
CA VAL A 66 2.66 -6.95 -7.72
C VAL A 66 2.68 -5.50 -8.18
N ASP A 67 2.21 -5.22 -9.40
CA ASP A 67 2.12 -3.85 -9.92
C ASP A 67 1.20 -2.96 -9.07
N ASP A 68 0.06 -3.48 -8.63
CA ASP A 68 -0.87 -2.77 -7.75
C ASP A 68 -0.27 -2.50 -6.36
N LEU A 69 0.45 -3.46 -5.78
CA LEU A 69 1.16 -3.28 -4.50
C LEU A 69 2.28 -2.24 -4.61
N ASN A 70 3.03 -2.23 -5.72
CA ASN A 70 4.06 -1.23 -5.99
C ASN A 70 3.45 0.18 -6.07
N ARG A 71 2.35 0.35 -6.80
CA ARG A 71 1.63 1.63 -6.90
C ARG A 71 1.10 2.10 -5.55
N LEU A 72 0.58 1.19 -4.72
CA LEU A 72 0.16 1.53 -3.36
C LEU A 72 1.33 2.02 -2.50
N SER A 73 2.48 1.33 -2.57
CA SER A 73 3.71 1.72 -1.88
C SER A 73 4.20 3.11 -2.29
N GLU A 74 4.18 3.42 -3.58
CA GLU A 74 4.53 4.74 -4.11
C GLU A 74 3.57 5.83 -3.61
N GLY A 75 2.26 5.57 -3.63
CA GLY A 75 1.24 6.49 -3.11
C GLY A 75 1.45 6.79 -1.62
N LEU A 76 1.69 5.77 -0.81
CA LEU A 76 1.97 5.92 0.62
C LEU A 76 3.25 6.72 0.89
N LYS A 77 4.33 6.47 0.14
CA LYS A 77 5.57 7.25 0.25
C LYS A 77 5.34 8.72 -0.07
N LYS A 78 4.58 9.00 -1.14
CA LYS A 78 4.24 10.37 -1.53
C LYS A 78 3.45 11.08 -0.42
N GLN A 79 2.40 10.46 0.09
CA GLN A 79 1.59 11.01 1.18
C GLN A 79 2.43 11.25 2.44
N HIS A 80 3.34 10.34 2.80
CA HIS A 80 4.24 10.53 3.93
C HIS A 80 5.20 11.71 3.72
N CYS A 81 5.76 11.87 2.51
CA CYS A 81 6.62 13.02 2.19
C CYS A 81 5.85 14.35 2.24
N GLU A 82 4.60 14.38 1.77
CA GLU A 82 3.73 15.56 1.83
C GLU A 82 3.44 15.95 3.28
N VAL A 83 3.02 14.99 4.11
CA VAL A 83 2.78 15.21 5.55
C VAL A 83 4.05 15.66 6.27
N ALA A 84 5.21 15.07 5.95
CA ALA A 84 6.49 15.48 6.52
C ALA A 84 6.87 16.93 6.14
N ALA A 85 6.62 17.33 4.89
CA ALA A 85 6.89 18.69 4.42
C ALA A 85 5.95 19.73 5.08
N GLU A 86 4.66 19.42 5.22
CA GLU A 86 3.69 20.27 5.91
C GLU A 86 4.07 20.50 7.38
N LEU A 87 4.52 19.44 8.06
CA LEU A 87 5.01 19.53 9.43
C LEU A 87 6.26 20.42 9.50
N GLN A 88 7.25 20.24 8.62
CA GLN A 88 8.46 21.06 8.59
C GLN A 88 8.18 22.55 8.30
N GLY A 89 7.28 22.84 7.37
CA GLY A 89 6.83 24.21 7.07
C GLY A 89 6.17 24.85 8.29
N SER A 90 5.28 24.13 8.96
CA SER A 90 4.61 24.59 10.19
C SER A 90 5.61 24.88 11.33
N HIS A 91 6.63 24.04 11.51
CA HIS A 91 7.70 24.29 12.50
C HIS A 91 8.52 25.54 12.16
N SER A 92 8.81 25.76 10.87
CA SER A 92 9.56 26.92 10.39
C SER A 92 8.78 28.23 10.64
N HIS A 93 7.45 28.23 10.39
CA HIS A 93 6.58 29.36 10.71
C HIS A 93 6.48 29.63 12.21
N SER A 94 6.36 28.60 13.04
CA SER A 94 6.34 28.71 14.51
C SER A 94 7.67 29.27 15.05
N GLN A 95 8.80 28.79 14.53
CA GLN A 95 10.13 29.28 14.92
C GLN A 95 10.36 30.73 14.50
N ALA A 96 9.94 31.12 13.29
CA ALA A 96 9.99 32.51 12.84
C ALA A 96 9.11 33.41 13.73
N ALA A 97 7.89 32.99 14.06
CA ALA A 97 7.03 33.72 14.97
C ALA A 97 7.63 33.85 16.37
N ALA A 98 8.31 32.81 16.88
CA ALA A 98 9.02 32.86 18.16
C ALA A 98 10.24 33.80 18.13
N ALA A 99 10.93 33.91 17.00
CA ALA A 99 12.05 34.83 16.82
C ALA A 99 11.61 36.31 16.86
N TYR A 100 10.47 36.64 16.25
CA TYR A 100 9.89 37.99 16.36
C TYR A 100 9.28 38.28 17.75
N ARG A 101 8.99 37.24 18.54
CA ARG A 101 8.44 37.37 19.89
C ARG A 101 9.53 37.46 20.97
N LYS A 102 10.81 37.22 20.65
CA LYS A 102 11.92 37.34 21.60
C LYS A 102 12.18 38.83 21.86
N PRO A 103 11.98 39.34 23.08
CA PRO A 103 12.23 40.74 23.40
C PRO A 103 13.73 41.02 23.36
N ARG A 104 14.09 42.21 22.88
CA ARG A 104 15.42 42.78 23.06
C ARG A 104 15.65 42.98 24.56
N GLU A 105 16.65 42.29 25.11
CA GLU A 105 17.32 42.64 26.37
C GLU A 105 18.82 42.76 26.11
#